data_AF-A0A6G0LD55-F1
#
_entry.id   AF-A0A6G0LD55-F1
#
_cell.length_a   1.000
_cell.length_b   1.000
_cell.length_c   1.000
_cell.angle_alpha   90.00
_cell.angle_beta   90.00
_cell.angle_gamma   90.00
#
_symmetry.space_group_name_H-M   'P 1'
#
loop_
_entity.id
_entity.type
_entity.pdbx_description
1 polymer ?
#
loop_
_entity_poly.entity_id
_entity_poly.type
_entity_poly.pdbx_seq_one_letter_code
_entity_poly.pdbx_strand_id
1 'polypeptide(L)'
;MEPTRHELLPLTTVTLTLHDKPAITSLPHVLDLISTFLDCSADIPLHQACALGSLSLLDRIWTQSLLPLDKCRRWCPAASLQTNRHYKRWQFSQSLLQAVRRRDLSIVEWLFSHFTHCVSDVGVVEEAASTGQLEILKFLLENDREYTQDEYEFAHTAATSGSEEVLIEGNSVTWGSKDLQLAAKNGHHDVVCWLYEHTEGIDRKESRVLKYVVRTGGDFSLVQWLCSQGIEVEDSLEVADEAAAVGNLPMLQWMITGGVRGRLRGERTVRDSAPQ
;
A
#
# COMPACT_ATOMS: atom_id res chain seq x y z
N MET A 1 -31.52 -18.47 -0.23
CA MET A 1 -30.09 -18.65 0.10
C MET A 1 -29.96 -18.32 1.57
N GLU A 2 -29.66 -19.33 2.39
CA GLU A 2 -29.55 -19.18 3.83
C GLU A 2 -28.42 -18.18 4.17
N PRO A 3 -28.61 -17.29 5.16
CA PRO A 3 -27.50 -16.49 5.65
C PRO A 3 -26.54 -17.47 6.32
N THR A 4 -25.33 -17.61 5.77
CA THR A 4 -24.25 -18.32 6.46
C THR A 4 -24.10 -17.68 7.83
N ARG A 5 -24.56 -18.37 8.88
CA ARG A 5 -24.26 -17.95 10.25
C ARG A 5 -22.75 -18.00 10.37
N HIS A 6 -22.12 -16.82 10.42
CA HIS A 6 -20.71 -16.70 10.76
C HIS A 6 -20.58 -17.05 12.26
N GLU A 7 -20.58 -18.35 12.56
CA GLU A 7 -20.38 -18.84 13.93
C GLU A 7 -18.90 -18.67 14.27
N LEU A 8 -18.63 -17.87 15.30
CA LEU A 8 -17.29 -17.71 15.83
C LEU A 8 -16.86 -19.02 16.47
N LEU A 9 -15.81 -19.65 15.94
CA LEU A 9 -15.22 -20.81 16.60
C LEU A 9 -14.79 -20.42 18.02
N PRO A 10 -15.04 -21.27 19.03
CA PRO A 10 -14.66 -20.97 20.39
C PRO A 10 -13.14 -20.87 20.53
N LEU A 11 -12.68 -20.01 21.44
CA LEU A 11 -11.25 -19.83 21.72
C LEU A 11 -10.62 -21.16 22.13
N THR A 12 -9.50 -21.53 21.52
CA THR A 12 -8.78 -22.78 21.81
C THR A 12 -8.39 -22.91 23.28
N THR A 13 -8.11 -21.79 23.95
CA THR A 13 -7.85 -21.76 25.39
C THR A 13 -9.07 -22.14 26.22
N VAL A 14 -10.27 -21.72 25.80
CA VAL A 14 -11.54 -22.05 26.46
C VAL A 14 -11.89 -23.52 26.22
N THR A 15 -11.71 -24.03 25.01
CA THR A 15 -11.97 -25.45 24.73
C THR A 15 -11.02 -26.36 25.50
N LEU A 16 -9.74 -26.01 25.59
CA LEU A 16 -8.76 -26.79 26.36
C LEU A 16 -9.00 -26.73 27.87
N THR A 17 -9.30 -25.56 28.42
CA THR A 17 -9.54 -25.43 29.87
C THR A 17 -10.86 -26.05 30.34
N LEU A 18 -11.85 -26.12 29.45
CA LEU A 18 -13.15 -26.73 29.74
C LEU A 18 -13.21 -28.21 29.37
N HIS A 19 -12.25 -28.73 28.60
CA HIS A 19 -12.16 -30.15 28.25
C HIS A 19 -12.26 -31.07 29.47
N ASP A 20 -11.61 -30.69 30.57
CA ASP A 20 -11.58 -31.47 31.81
C ASP A 20 -12.86 -31.33 32.67
N LYS A 21 -13.85 -30.55 32.19
CA LYS A 21 -15.13 -30.29 32.87
C LYS A 21 -16.32 -30.76 32.01
N PRO A 22 -16.65 -32.06 32.00
CA PRO A 22 -17.65 -32.65 31.10
C PRO A 22 -19.06 -32.06 31.24
N ALA A 23 -19.41 -31.54 32.43
CA ALA A 23 -20.71 -30.89 32.68
C ALA A 23 -20.88 -29.55 31.93
N ILE A 24 -19.78 -28.88 31.60
CA ILE A 24 -19.79 -27.60 30.88
C ILE A 24 -19.65 -27.84 29.37
N THR A 25 -18.83 -28.83 28.96
CA THR A 25 -18.69 -29.20 27.54
C THR A 25 -19.96 -29.82 26.96
N SER A 26 -20.83 -30.41 27.78
CA SER A 26 -22.17 -30.85 27.37
C SER A 26 -23.13 -29.68 27.03
N LEU A 27 -22.76 -28.43 27.33
CA LEU A 27 -23.57 -27.23 27.11
C LEU A 27 -22.86 -26.28 26.13
N PRO A 28 -23.03 -26.46 24.80
CA PRO A 28 -22.30 -25.68 23.80
C PRO A 28 -22.56 -24.17 23.91
N HIS A 29 -23.79 -23.76 24.23
CA HIS A 29 -24.14 -22.35 24.44
C HIS A 29 -23.39 -21.69 25.62
N VAL A 30 -23.05 -22.44 26.67
CA VAL A 30 -22.25 -21.92 27.79
C VAL A 30 -20.80 -21.75 27.37
N LEU A 31 -20.28 -22.68 26.58
CA LEU A 31 -18.94 -22.60 26.02
C LEU A 31 -18.81 -21.40 25.07
N ASP A 32 -19.82 -21.16 24.23
CA ASP A 32 -19.89 -19.98 23.35
C ASP A 32 -20.01 -18.68 24.16
N LEU A 33 -20.80 -18.66 25.24
CA LEU A 33 -20.90 -17.49 26.13
C LEU A 33 -19.57 -17.18 26.84
N ILE A 34 -18.88 -18.20 27.36
CA ILE A 34 -17.57 -18.02 27.98
C ILE A 34 -16.54 -17.57 26.94
N SER A 35 -16.56 -18.17 25.75
CA SER A 35 -15.68 -17.79 24.66
C SER A 35 -15.91 -16.35 24.22
N THR A 36 -17.16 -15.93 24.00
CA THR A 36 -17.52 -14.56 23.60
C THR A 36 -17.26 -13.54 24.70
N PHE A 37 -17.39 -13.92 25.97
CA PHE A 37 -17.04 -13.07 27.12
C PHE A 37 -15.53 -12.82 27.23
N LEU A 38 -14.72 -13.87 27.04
CA LEU A 38 -13.25 -13.77 27.06
C LEU A 38 -12.67 -13.20 25.76
N ASP A 39 -13.51 -12.99 24.75
CA ASP A 39 -13.09 -12.51 23.45
C ASP A 39 -12.82 -11.00 23.45
N CYS A 40 -11.58 -10.63 23.74
CA CYS A 40 -11.09 -9.25 23.65
C CYS A 40 -10.67 -8.86 22.23
N SER A 41 -10.81 -9.73 21.21
CA SER A 41 -10.39 -9.38 19.84
C SER A 41 -11.18 -8.21 19.27
N ALA A 42 -12.44 -8.02 19.70
CA ALA A 42 -13.30 -6.92 19.25
C ALA A 42 -12.78 -5.52 19.62
N ASP A 43 -11.93 -5.46 20.65
CA ASP A 43 -11.32 -4.22 21.16
C ASP A 43 -10.00 -3.89 20.45
N ILE A 44 -9.42 -4.86 19.73
CA ILE A 44 -8.20 -4.69 18.97
C ILE A 44 -8.57 -4.07 17.62
N PRO A 45 -8.07 -2.87 17.26
CA PRO A 45 -8.27 -2.35 15.93
C PRO A 45 -7.53 -3.24 14.92
N LEU A 46 -8.21 -3.61 13.83
CA LEU A 46 -7.67 -4.41 12.73
C LEU A 46 -6.20 -4.09 12.31
N HIS A 47 -5.79 -2.82 12.21
CA HIS A 47 -4.42 -2.46 11.83
C HIS A 47 -3.37 -2.94 12.85
N GLN A 48 -3.71 -2.99 14.15
CA GLN A 48 -2.84 -3.59 15.17
C GLN A 48 -2.84 -5.11 15.06
N ALA A 49 -3.97 -5.73 14.70
CA ALA A 49 -4.02 -7.16 14.43
C ALA A 49 -3.18 -7.54 13.20
N CYS A 50 -3.16 -6.71 12.15
CA CYS A 50 -2.26 -6.88 11.01
C CYS A 50 -0.79 -6.83 11.45
N ALA A 51 -0.44 -5.99 12.43
CA ALA A 51 0.91 -5.96 12.99
C ALA A 51 1.32 -7.28 13.67
N LEU A 52 0.36 -8.10 14.12
CA LEU A 52 0.60 -9.42 14.71
C LEU A 52 0.77 -10.53 13.67
N GLY A 53 0.27 -10.33 12.45
CA GLY A 53 0.48 -11.26 11.33
C GLY A 53 -0.34 -12.55 11.37
N SER A 54 -1.52 -12.52 11.99
CA SER A 54 -2.37 -13.71 12.13
C SER A 54 -3.67 -13.56 11.34
N LEU A 55 -3.80 -14.29 10.22
CA LEU A 55 -5.04 -14.30 9.41
C LEU A 55 -6.25 -14.79 10.22
N SER A 56 -6.07 -15.81 11.08
CA SER A 56 -7.14 -16.29 11.96
C SER A 56 -7.65 -15.23 12.94
N LEU A 57 -6.78 -14.33 13.38
CA LEU A 57 -7.19 -13.20 14.22
C LEU A 57 -7.94 -12.15 13.40
N LEU A 58 -7.50 -11.88 12.16
CA LEU A 58 -8.19 -10.96 11.24
C LEU A 58 -9.59 -11.49 10.89
N ASP A 59 -9.73 -12.78 10.56
CA ASP A 59 -11.01 -13.44 10.33
C ASP A 59 -11.92 -13.33 11.55
N ARG A 60 -11.37 -13.54 12.75
CA ARG A 60 -12.13 -13.43 14.01
C ARG A 60 -12.63 -12.01 14.26
N ILE A 61 -11.78 -11.00 14.06
CA ILE A 61 -12.16 -9.58 14.21
C ILE A 61 -13.18 -9.19 13.14
N TRP A 62 -13.00 -9.66 11.91
CA TRP A 62 -13.92 -9.38 10.80
C TRP A 62 -15.29 -10.00 11.01
N THR A 63 -15.35 -11.28 11.34
CA THR A 63 -16.61 -11.98 11.63
C THR A 63 -17.34 -11.34 12.81
N GLN A 64 -16.64 -10.90 13.86
CA GLN A 64 -17.23 -10.11 14.93
C GLN A 64 -17.81 -8.77 14.46
N SER A 65 -17.15 -8.10 13.51
CA SER A 65 -17.65 -6.83 12.96
C SER A 65 -18.99 -6.99 12.22
N LEU A 66 -19.27 -8.20 11.72
CA LEU A 66 -20.50 -8.54 10.98
C LEU A 66 -21.65 -8.96 11.91
N LEU A 67 -21.38 -9.28 13.17
CA LEU A 67 -22.41 -9.72 14.11
C LEU A 67 -23.27 -8.54 14.59
N PRO A 68 -24.60 -8.72 14.75
CA PRO A 68 -25.46 -7.71 15.33
C PRO A 68 -24.98 -7.35 16.73
N LEU A 69 -24.76 -6.06 16.98
CA LEU A 69 -24.33 -5.59 18.29
C LEU A 69 -25.44 -5.83 19.31
N ASP A 70 -25.19 -6.74 20.26
CA ASP A 70 -25.94 -6.72 21.50
C ASP A 70 -25.70 -5.37 22.19
N LYS A 71 -26.80 -4.72 22.58
CA LYS A 71 -26.89 -3.34 23.11
C LYS A 71 -25.97 -3.04 24.31
N CYS A 72 -25.26 -4.03 24.84
CA CYS A 72 -24.47 -3.95 26.06
C CYS A 72 -22.96 -3.74 25.84
N ARG A 73 -22.44 -3.73 24.60
CA ARG A 73 -21.03 -3.38 24.38
C ARG A 73 -20.86 -1.87 24.22
N ARG A 74 -20.28 -1.24 25.25
CA ARG A 74 -19.69 0.11 25.18
C ARG A 74 -18.69 0.11 24.02
N TRP A 75 -18.86 1.04 23.07
CA TRP A 75 -17.96 1.36 21.95
C TRP A 75 -16.90 0.29 21.59
N CYS A 76 -17.13 -0.48 20.53
CA CYS A 76 -16.14 -1.44 20.00
C CYS A 76 -15.56 -0.97 18.65
N PRO A 77 -14.24 -1.01 18.45
CA PRO A 77 -13.61 -0.77 17.15
C PRO A 77 -14.16 -1.64 16.01
N ALA A 78 -14.44 -2.93 16.28
CA ALA A 78 -15.01 -3.83 15.28
C ALA A 78 -16.40 -3.39 14.80
N ALA A 79 -17.26 -2.92 15.71
CA ALA A 79 -18.58 -2.37 15.39
C ALA A 79 -18.52 -1.13 14.50
N SER A 80 -17.50 -0.30 14.74
CA SER A 80 -17.28 0.94 13.99
C SER A 80 -16.83 0.68 12.56
N LEU A 81 -16.28 -0.51 12.27
CA LEU A 81 -15.75 -0.89 10.97
C LEU A 81 -16.84 -1.01 9.89
N GLN A 82 -18.02 -1.53 10.25
CA GLN A 82 -19.14 -1.65 9.31
C GLN A 82 -20.06 -0.42 9.32
N THR A 83 -20.09 0.32 10.43
CA THR A 83 -21.04 1.45 10.60
C THR A 83 -20.47 2.79 10.14
N ASN A 84 -19.16 3.01 10.24
CA ASN A 84 -18.53 4.28 9.90
C ASN A 84 -17.60 4.14 8.68
N ARG A 85 -18.01 4.71 7.54
CA ARG A 85 -17.26 4.68 6.28
C ARG A 85 -15.86 5.31 6.37
N HIS A 86 -15.72 6.41 7.13
CA HIS A 86 -14.45 7.11 7.26
C HIS A 86 -13.47 6.29 8.11
N TYR A 87 -13.99 5.67 9.17
CA TYR A 87 -13.21 4.73 9.98
C TYR A 87 -12.83 3.49 9.17
N LYS A 88 -13.73 2.91 8.37
CA LYS A 88 -13.44 1.78 7.46
C LYS A 88 -12.28 2.10 6.51
N ARG A 89 -12.34 3.26 5.82
CA ARG A 89 -11.30 3.70 4.88
C ARG A 89 -9.96 3.96 5.59
N TRP A 90 -9.99 4.64 6.73
CA TRP A 90 -8.79 4.87 7.54
C TRP A 90 -8.19 3.54 8.01
N GLN A 91 -9.02 2.62 8.49
CA GLN A 91 -8.60 1.32 8.98
C GLN A 91 -8.00 0.48 7.86
N PHE A 92 -8.58 0.50 6.65
CA PHE A 92 -8.00 -0.15 5.47
C PHE A 92 -6.61 0.38 5.16
N SER A 93 -6.47 1.71 5.03
CA SER A 93 -5.19 2.36 4.75
C SER A 93 -4.11 2.01 5.79
N GLN A 94 -4.44 2.08 7.08
CA GLN A 94 -3.51 1.73 8.15
C GLN A 94 -3.17 0.23 8.18
N SER A 95 -4.17 -0.64 7.97
CA SER A 95 -3.96 -2.09 7.95
C SER A 95 -3.08 -2.50 6.78
N LEU A 96 -3.32 -1.91 5.60
CA LEU A 96 -2.54 -2.15 4.39
C LEU A 96 -1.10 -1.67 4.56
N LEU A 97 -0.89 -0.49 5.15
CA LEU A 97 0.46 0.00 5.48
C LEU A 97 1.22 -0.95 6.42
N GLN A 98 0.54 -1.52 7.43
CA GLN A 98 1.17 -2.50 8.32
C GLN A 98 1.46 -3.84 7.62
N ALA A 99 0.59 -4.28 6.72
CA ALA A 99 0.82 -5.48 5.90
C ALA A 99 2.06 -5.32 5.02
N VAL A 100 2.21 -4.15 4.38
CA VAL A 100 3.41 -3.79 3.61
C VAL A 100 4.65 -3.76 4.51
N ARG A 101 4.61 -3.11 5.68
CA ARG A 101 5.77 -3.12 6.59
C ARG A 101 6.21 -4.52 7.01
N ARG A 102 5.28 -5.47 7.08
CA ARG A 102 5.54 -6.87 7.38
C ARG A 102 6.01 -7.70 6.19
N ARG A 103 5.90 -7.17 4.96
CA ARG A 103 6.15 -7.91 3.70
C ARG A 103 5.25 -9.14 3.56
N ASP A 104 4.02 -9.03 4.03
CA ASP A 104 3.09 -10.16 4.10
C ASP A 104 1.99 -10.02 3.05
N LEU A 105 2.21 -10.63 1.88
CA LEU A 105 1.27 -10.61 0.76
C LEU A 105 -0.08 -11.23 1.13
N SER A 106 -0.09 -12.27 1.98
CA SER A 106 -1.34 -12.93 2.37
C SER A 106 -2.28 -12.01 3.14
N ILE A 107 -1.74 -11.10 3.96
CA ILE A 107 -2.55 -10.07 4.63
C ILE A 107 -3.04 -9.03 3.62
N VAL A 108 -2.25 -8.67 2.62
CA VAL A 108 -2.66 -7.74 1.56
C VAL A 108 -3.83 -8.32 0.76
N GLU A 109 -3.72 -9.58 0.32
CA GLU A 109 -4.80 -10.30 -0.37
C GLU A 109 -6.07 -10.41 0.50
N TRP A 110 -5.88 -10.70 1.79
CA TRP A 110 -6.98 -10.75 2.75
C TRP A 110 -7.68 -9.37 2.87
N LEU A 111 -6.92 -8.27 2.93
CA LEU A 111 -7.51 -6.94 3.00
C LEU A 111 -8.29 -6.58 1.74
N PHE A 112 -7.78 -6.89 0.55
CA PHE A 112 -8.46 -6.60 -0.72
C PHE A 112 -9.71 -7.46 -0.95
N SER A 113 -9.76 -8.68 -0.40
CA SER A 113 -10.97 -9.54 -0.47
C SER A 113 -12.09 -9.12 0.48
N HIS A 114 -11.76 -8.52 1.63
CA HIS A 114 -12.74 -8.13 2.65
C HIS A 114 -13.18 -6.67 2.54
N PHE A 115 -12.27 -5.77 2.19
CA PHE A 115 -12.58 -4.36 2.00
C PHE A 115 -12.94 -4.07 0.56
N THR A 116 -14.09 -3.41 0.37
CA THR A 116 -14.54 -2.85 -0.89
C THR A 116 -14.67 -1.34 -0.77
N HIS A 117 -14.57 -0.62 -1.89
CA HIS A 117 -14.76 0.84 -1.98
C HIS A 117 -13.73 1.65 -1.16
N CYS A 118 -12.52 1.12 -1.00
CA CYS A 118 -11.45 1.76 -0.27
C CYS A 118 -10.33 2.22 -1.22
N VAL A 119 -9.72 3.35 -0.86
CA VAL A 119 -8.59 3.93 -1.58
C VAL A 119 -7.34 3.69 -0.75
N SER A 120 -6.32 3.09 -1.33
CA SER A 120 -5.02 2.96 -0.66
C SER A 120 -4.31 4.30 -0.67
N ASP A 121 -3.66 4.63 0.45
CA ASP A 121 -2.90 5.87 0.58
C ASP A 121 -1.56 5.79 -0.17
N VAL A 122 -1.06 6.93 -0.64
CA VAL A 122 0.22 7.06 -1.34
C VAL A 122 1.37 6.49 -0.53
N GLY A 123 1.32 6.63 0.80
CA GLY A 123 2.34 6.11 1.71
C GLY A 123 2.52 4.59 1.62
N VAL A 124 1.49 3.84 1.21
CA VAL A 124 1.57 2.38 1.05
C VAL A 124 2.50 2.00 -0.11
N VAL A 125 2.29 2.63 -1.27
CA VAL A 125 3.10 2.38 -2.47
C VAL A 125 4.53 2.87 -2.24
N GLU A 126 4.69 4.05 -1.64
CA GLU A 126 6.00 4.61 -1.30
C GLU A 126 6.79 3.69 -0.34
N GLU A 127 6.14 3.14 0.69
CA GLU A 127 6.78 2.20 1.62
C GLU A 127 7.15 0.88 0.92
N ALA A 128 6.25 0.31 0.12
CA ALA A 128 6.51 -0.92 -0.64
C ALA A 128 7.68 -0.74 -1.62
N ALA A 129 7.73 0.39 -2.32
CA ALA A 129 8.82 0.76 -3.23
C ALA A 129 10.14 0.97 -2.48
N SER A 130 10.10 1.67 -1.34
CA SER A 130 11.28 1.91 -0.51
C SER A 130 11.89 0.63 0.05
N THR A 131 11.10 -0.43 0.19
CA THR A 131 11.54 -1.70 0.76
C THR A 131 11.75 -2.79 -0.29
N GLY A 132 11.53 -2.50 -1.58
CA GLY A 132 11.80 -3.45 -2.66
C GLY A 132 10.75 -4.57 -2.79
N GLN A 133 9.51 -4.32 -2.36
CA GLN A 133 8.44 -5.33 -2.34
C GLN A 133 7.75 -5.45 -3.69
N LEU A 134 8.47 -5.97 -4.69
CA LEU A 134 7.99 -6.06 -6.08
C LEU A 134 6.70 -6.87 -6.21
N GLU A 135 6.55 -7.98 -5.48
CA GLU A 135 5.36 -8.84 -5.54
C GLU A 135 4.11 -8.12 -5.05
N ILE A 136 4.21 -7.35 -3.97
CA ILE A 136 3.10 -6.56 -3.45
C ILE A 136 2.76 -5.41 -4.39
N LEU A 137 3.76 -4.75 -4.98
CA LEU A 137 3.52 -3.69 -5.98
C LEU A 137 2.80 -4.23 -7.22
N LYS A 138 3.18 -5.42 -7.70
CA LYS A 138 2.48 -6.10 -8.80
C LYS A 138 1.03 -6.39 -8.44
N PHE A 139 0.79 -6.95 -7.25
CA PHE A 139 -0.56 -7.21 -6.77
C PHE A 139 -1.39 -5.92 -6.66
N LEU A 140 -0.80 -4.83 -6.15
CA LEU A 140 -1.48 -3.54 -6.06
C LEU A 140 -1.87 -3.00 -7.43
N LEU A 141 -1.01 -3.13 -8.44
CA LEU A 141 -1.33 -2.70 -9.81
C LEU A 141 -2.40 -3.58 -10.46
N GLU A 142 -2.35 -4.90 -10.27
CA GLU A 142 -3.37 -5.83 -10.78
C GLU A 142 -4.76 -5.57 -10.18
N ASN A 143 -4.80 -5.05 -8.95
CA ASN A 143 -6.02 -4.70 -8.23
C ASN A 143 -6.31 -3.19 -8.23
N ASP A 144 -5.56 -2.40 -9.01
CA ASP A 144 -5.80 -0.98 -9.15
C ASP A 144 -6.92 -0.75 -10.16
N ARG A 145 -8.08 -0.31 -9.68
CA ARG A 145 -9.15 0.12 -10.55
C ARG A 145 -8.99 1.60 -10.85
N GLU A 146 -8.65 1.90 -12.11
CA GLU A 146 -8.69 3.27 -12.61
C GLU A 146 -10.12 3.82 -12.50
N TYR A 147 -10.25 4.99 -11.88
CA TYR A 147 -11.49 5.76 -11.96
C TYR A 147 -11.69 6.20 -13.40
N THR A 148 -12.83 5.85 -13.99
CA THR A 148 -13.21 6.49 -15.24
C THR A 148 -13.51 7.98 -14.97
N GLN A 149 -13.19 8.85 -15.93
CA GLN A 149 -13.49 10.29 -15.86
C GLN A 149 -14.96 10.54 -15.49
N ASP A 150 -15.87 9.72 -16.03
CA ASP A 150 -17.30 9.76 -15.77
C ASP A 150 -17.65 9.38 -14.32
N GLU A 151 -17.00 8.37 -13.74
CA GLU A 151 -17.17 8.00 -12.32
C GLU A 151 -16.66 9.09 -11.38
N TYR A 152 -15.59 9.80 -11.74
CA TYR A 152 -15.06 10.91 -10.96
C TYR A 152 -16.00 12.13 -10.97
N GLU A 153 -16.48 12.55 -12.15
CA GLU A 153 -17.45 13.65 -12.28
C GLU A 153 -18.80 13.31 -11.60
N PHE A 154 -19.25 12.06 -11.71
CA PHE A 154 -20.48 11.59 -11.08
C PHE A 154 -20.36 11.45 -9.55
N ALA A 155 -19.21 11.01 -9.03
CA ALA A 155 -18.94 11.01 -7.59
C ALA A 155 -18.84 12.45 -7.04
N HIS A 156 -18.22 13.37 -7.79
CA HIS A 156 -18.06 14.75 -7.36
C HIS A 156 -19.41 15.51 -7.32
N THR A 157 -20.31 15.20 -8.24
CA THR A 157 -21.69 15.72 -8.29
C THR A 157 -22.61 15.06 -7.26
N ALA A 158 -22.44 13.76 -6.97
CA ALA A 158 -23.13 13.08 -5.87
C ALA A 158 -22.75 13.70 -4.50
N ALA A 159 -21.46 13.96 -4.28
CA ALA A 159 -20.95 14.59 -3.05
C ALA A 159 -21.46 16.03 -2.85
N THR A 160 -21.69 16.79 -3.92
CA THR A 160 -22.25 18.16 -3.83
C THR A 160 -23.77 18.20 -3.79
N SER A 161 -24.46 17.19 -4.33
CA SER A 161 -25.93 17.13 -4.33
C SER A 161 -26.54 16.49 -3.08
N GLY A 162 -25.72 15.91 -2.19
CA GLY A 162 -26.20 15.17 -1.01
C GLY A 162 -26.92 13.87 -1.36
N SER A 163 -26.75 13.38 -2.59
CA SER A 163 -27.29 12.12 -3.07
C SER A 163 -26.49 10.94 -2.53
N GLU A 164 -27.09 9.75 -2.47
CA GLU A 164 -26.39 8.50 -2.17
C GLU A 164 -25.14 8.38 -3.07
N GLU A 165 -23.96 8.40 -2.46
CA GLU A 165 -22.67 8.26 -3.15
C GLU A 165 -22.60 6.91 -3.85
N VAL A 166 -22.22 6.94 -5.12
CA VAL A 166 -22.15 5.79 -6.01
C VAL A 166 -21.17 4.75 -5.47
N LEU A 167 -21.66 3.52 -5.28
CA LEU A 167 -20.85 2.38 -4.86
C LEU A 167 -20.00 1.88 -6.05
N ILE A 168 -18.83 2.47 -6.23
CA ILE A 168 -17.87 2.06 -7.27
C ILE A 168 -17.20 0.75 -6.85
N GLU A 169 -17.57 -0.39 -7.46
CA GLU A 169 -17.02 -1.71 -7.11
C GLU A 169 -15.48 -1.76 -7.23
N GLY A 170 -14.79 -2.32 -6.24
CA GLY A 170 -13.33 -2.45 -6.23
C GLY A 170 -12.60 -1.44 -5.32
N ASN A 171 -11.29 -1.62 -5.21
CA ASN A 171 -10.38 -0.72 -4.50
C ASN A 171 -9.52 0.03 -5.53
N SER A 172 -9.09 1.24 -5.18
CA SER A 172 -8.19 2.05 -6.02
C SER A 172 -6.88 2.29 -5.30
N VAL A 173 -5.79 2.33 -6.05
CA VAL A 173 -4.44 2.56 -5.54
C VAL A 173 -3.95 3.95 -5.95
N THR A 174 -3.57 4.76 -4.96
CA THR A 174 -2.92 6.05 -5.26
C THR A 174 -1.42 5.86 -5.38
N TRP A 175 -0.91 5.97 -6.61
CA TRP A 175 0.52 5.92 -6.88
C TRP A 175 1.20 7.23 -6.49
N GLY A 176 2.38 7.10 -5.88
CA GLY A 176 3.12 8.25 -5.35
C GLY A 176 3.98 8.96 -6.38
N SER A 177 4.36 10.20 -6.07
CA SER A 177 5.36 10.93 -6.87
C SER A 177 6.81 10.62 -6.48
N LYS A 178 7.02 9.94 -5.34
CA LYS A 178 8.35 9.61 -4.78
C LYS A 178 8.64 8.11 -4.71
N ASP A 179 7.69 7.25 -5.05
CA ASP A 179 7.85 5.79 -5.10
C ASP A 179 9.12 5.38 -5.85
N LEU A 180 9.32 5.90 -7.06
CA LEU A 180 10.49 5.63 -7.91
C LEU A 180 11.79 6.15 -7.28
N GLN A 181 11.77 7.34 -6.67
CA GLN A 181 12.93 7.89 -5.97
C GLN A 181 13.31 7.08 -4.72
N LEU A 182 12.32 6.60 -3.97
CA LEU A 182 12.54 5.82 -2.74
C LEU A 182 13.11 4.45 -3.06
N ALA A 183 12.58 3.77 -4.10
CA ALA A 183 13.15 2.54 -4.62
C ALA A 183 14.61 2.74 -5.04
N ALA A 184 14.89 3.78 -5.84
CA ALA A 184 16.25 4.10 -6.28
C ALA A 184 17.19 4.45 -5.12
N LYS A 185 16.71 5.23 -4.13
CA LYS A 185 17.51 5.66 -2.97
C LYS A 185 17.98 4.48 -2.11
N ASN A 186 17.17 3.44 -2.04
CA ASN A 186 17.42 2.24 -1.24
C ASN A 186 18.04 1.09 -2.05
N GLY A 187 18.28 1.28 -3.36
CA GLY A 187 18.97 0.32 -4.21
C GLY A 187 18.08 -0.79 -4.78
N HIS A 188 16.76 -0.61 -4.77
CA HIS A 188 15.79 -1.55 -5.34
C HIS A 188 15.62 -1.30 -6.85
N HIS A 189 16.66 -1.64 -7.59
CA HIS A 189 16.79 -1.40 -9.03
C HIS A 189 15.75 -2.16 -9.88
N ASP A 190 15.37 -3.36 -9.44
CA ASP A 190 14.30 -4.18 -10.04
C ASP A 190 12.93 -3.50 -9.93
N VAL A 191 12.63 -2.90 -8.77
CA VAL A 191 11.42 -2.10 -8.56
C VAL A 191 11.44 -0.83 -9.39
N VAL A 192 12.61 -0.19 -9.55
CA VAL A 192 12.75 1.00 -10.42
C VAL A 192 12.40 0.67 -11.86
N CYS A 193 12.95 -0.41 -12.42
CA CYS A 193 12.60 -0.86 -13.78
C CYS A 193 11.10 -1.11 -13.89
N TRP A 194 10.56 -1.91 -12.97
CA TRP A 194 9.17 -2.33 -13.03
C TRP A 194 8.19 -1.16 -12.92
N LEU A 195 8.40 -0.25 -11.96
CA LEU A 195 7.58 0.95 -11.80
C LEU A 195 7.62 1.80 -13.06
N TYR A 196 8.80 2.01 -13.64
CA TYR A 196 8.94 2.82 -14.84
C TYR A 196 8.20 2.21 -16.05
N GLU A 197 8.31 0.90 -16.25
CA GLU A 197 7.68 0.19 -17.38
C GLU A 197 6.16 0.03 -17.26
N HIS A 198 5.63 -0.10 -16.04
CA HIS A 198 4.23 -0.52 -15.85
C HIS A 198 3.31 0.60 -15.37
N THR A 199 3.85 1.78 -15.06
CA THR A 199 3.06 2.87 -14.49
C THR A 199 3.35 4.19 -15.21
N GLU A 200 3.33 4.14 -16.54
CA GLU A 200 3.48 5.30 -17.41
C GLU A 200 2.32 6.30 -17.19
N GLY A 201 2.62 7.61 -17.20
CA GLY A 201 1.61 8.68 -17.08
C GLY A 201 1.40 9.25 -15.68
N ILE A 202 2.02 8.67 -14.64
CA ILE A 202 2.03 9.27 -13.30
C ILE A 202 3.12 10.36 -13.26
N ASP A 203 2.75 11.56 -12.80
CA ASP A 203 3.68 12.69 -12.63
C ASP A 203 4.71 12.40 -11.52
N ARG A 204 5.84 11.81 -11.93
CA ARG A 204 6.94 11.48 -11.04
C ARG A 204 8.07 12.47 -11.19
N LYS A 205 8.70 12.77 -10.06
CA LYS A 205 9.92 13.58 -10.04
C LYS A 205 11.12 12.72 -10.40
N GLU A 206 11.39 12.53 -11.70
CA GLU A 206 12.44 11.63 -12.19
C GLU A 206 13.86 12.20 -12.06
N SER A 207 14.00 13.51 -11.91
CA SER A 207 15.27 14.26 -11.91
C SER A 207 16.35 13.72 -10.95
N ARG A 208 15.94 13.07 -9.85
CA ARG A 208 16.87 12.51 -8.83
C ARG A 208 17.05 11.00 -8.90
N VAL A 209 16.29 10.29 -9.73
CA VAL A 209 16.29 8.83 -9.80
C VAL A 209 17.66 8.32 -10.24
N LEU A 210 18.20 8.87 -11.33
CA LEU A 210 19.50 8.45 -11.88
C LEU A 210 20.63 8.61 -10.86
N LYS A 211 20.66 9.75 -10.15
CA LYS A 211 21.63 10.02 -9.08
C LYS A 211 21.59 8.94 -8.00
N TYR A 212 20.40 8.55 -7.56
CA TYR A 212 20.25 7.54 -6.51
C TYR A 212 20.60 6.12 -6.99
N VAL A 213 20.22 5.76 -8.22
CA VAL A 213 20.61 4.47 -8.82
C VAL A 213 22.13 4.36 -8.88
N VAL A 214 22.82 5.40 -9.35
CA VAL A 214 24.29 5.44 -9.42
C VAL A 214 24.92 5.32 -8.03
N ARG A 215 24.47 6.12 -7.06
CA ARG A 215 25.00 6.13 -5.69
C ARG A 215 24.83 4.79 -4.96
N THR A 216 23.76 4.05 -5.27
CA THR A 216 23.50 2.74 -4.65
C THR A 216 24.23 1.59 -5.33
N GLY A 217 25.07 1.86 -6.34
CA GLY A 217 25.79 0.83 -7.08
C GLY A 217 24.95 0.18 -8.18
N GLY A 218 24.04 0.93 -8.79
CA GLY A 218 23.25 0.50 -9.94
C GLY A 218 24.11 -0.06 -11.05
N ASP A 219 23.61 -1.13 -11.66
CA ASP A 219 24.26 -1.73 -12.81
C ASP A 219 24.35 -0.71 -13.95
N PHE A 220 25.46 -0.76 -14.67
CA PHE A 220 25.70 0.12 -15.80
C PHE A 220 24.61 -0.03 -16.87
N SER A 221 24.12 -1.25 -17.09
CA SER A 221 23.01 -1.56 -18.01
C SER A 221 21.73 -0.80 -17.65
N LEU A 222 21.40 -0.72 -16.36
CA LEU A 222 20.21 -0.01 -15.87
C LEU A 222 20.35 1.49 -16.10
N VAL A 223 21.52 2.05 -15.79
CA VAL A 223 21.78 3.48 -15.98
C VAL A 223 21.70 3.86 -17.46
N GLN A 224 22.25 3.04 -18.35
CA GLN A 224 22.11 3.23 -19.79
C GLN A 224 20.66 3.15 -20.25
N TRP A 225 19.91 2.18 -19.74
CA TRP A 225 18.49 2.03 -20.05
C TRP A 225 17.68 3.25 -19.59
N LEU A 226 17.85 3.71 -18.35
CA LEU A 226 17.17 4.92 -17.82
C LEU A 226 17.48 6.17 -18.65
N CYS A 227 18.73 6.36 -19.07
CA CYS A 227 19.10 7.46 -19.96
C CYS A 227 18.48 7.32 -21.36
N SER A 228 18.30 6.10 -21.87
CA SER A 228 17.66 5.86 -23.16
C SER A 228 16.16 6.20 -23.16
N GLN A 229 15.50 6.09 -22.00
CA GLN A 229 14.09 6.48 -21.80
C GLN A 229 13.89 8.00 -21.71
N GLY A 230 14.98 8.78 -21.75
CA GLY A 230 14.90 10.25 -21.76
C GLY A 230 14.83 10.90 -20.38
N ILE A 231 15.19 10.17 -19.30
CA ILE A 231 15.32 10.75 -17.96
C ILE A 231 16.41 11.82 -17.99
N GLU A 232 16.00 13.09 -18.01
CA GLU A 232 16.92 14.23 -17.95
C GLU A 232 17.49 14.40 -16.55
N VAL A 233 18.77 14.72 -16.50
CA VAL A 233 19.47 14.97 -15.24
C VAL A 233 19.61 16.48 -15.03
N GLU A 234 19.21 16.96 -13.84
CA GLU A 234 19.38 18.37 -13.48
C GLU A 234 20.85 18.80 -13.40
N ASP A 235 21.74 17.91 -12.93
CA ASP A 235 23.17 18.17 -12.80
C ASP A 235 23.99 16.92 -13.15
N SER A 236 24.48 16.84 -14.40
CA SER A 236 25.23 15.69 -14.90
C SER A 236 26.58 15.50 -14.21
N LEU A 237 27.18 16.59 -13.69
CA LEU A 237 28.43 16.55 -12.93
C LEU A 237 28.23 15.86 -11.58
N GLU A 238 27.13 16.16 -10.87
CA GLU A 238 26.84 15.49 -9.60
C GLU A 238 26.67 13.97 -9.75
N VAL A 239 26.08 13.50 -10.85
CA VAL A 239 25.92 12.05 -11.09
C VAL A 239 27.27 11.38 -11.40
N ALA A 240 28.16 12.07 -12.13
CA ALA A 240 29.51 11.57 -12.39
C ALA A 240 30.34 11.48 -11.09
N ASP A 241 30.23 12.46 -10.19
CA ASP A 241 30.91 12.42 -8.89
C ASP A 241 30.46 11.22 -8.04
N GLU A 242 29.17 10.89 -8.05
CA GLU A 242 28.64 9.70 -7.36
C GLU A 242 29.17 8.40 -7.99
N ALA A 243 29.27 8.33 -9.34
CA ALA A 243 29.86 7.18 -10.03
C ALA A 243 31.35 6.99 -9.65
N ALA A 244 32.09 8.09 -9.51
CA ALA A 244 33.48 8.08 -9.04
C ALA A 244 33.57 7.63 -7.57
N ALA A 245 32.67 8.10 -6.71
CA ALA A 245 32.64 7.74 -5.29
C ALA A 245 32.35 6.24 -5.07
N VAL A 246 31.50 5.63 -5.91
CA VAL A 246 31.22 4.18 -5.89
C VAL A 246 32.38 3.38 -6.50
N GLY A 247 33.27 4.01 -7.28
CA GLY A 247 34.41 3.37 -7.93
C GLY A 247 34.07 2.66 -9.24
N ASN A 248 32.93 2.99 -9.86
CA ASN A 248 32.51 2.39 -11.14
C ASN A 248 33.14 3.15 -12.32
N LEU A 249 34.40 2.82 -12.62
CA LEU A 249 35.19 3.43 -13.69
C LEU A 249 34.53 3.37 -15.08
N PRO A 250 33.96 2.23 -15.54
CA PRO A 250 33.27 2.17 -16.82
C PRO A 250 32.10 3.16 -16.91
N MET A 251 31.30 3.24 -15.85
CA MET A 251 30.17 4.16 -15.79
C MET A 251 30.64 5.63 -15.79
N LEU A 252 31.68 5.95 -15.03
CA LEU A 252 32.27 7.29 -15.00
C LEU A 252 32.80 7.72 -16.38
N GLN A 253 33.55 6.85 -17.05
CA GLN A 253 34.05 7.12 -18.40
C GLN A 253 32.92 7.39 -19.37
N TRP A 254 31.87 6.55 -19.34
CA TRP A 254 30.70 6.73 -20.18
C TRP A 254 29.97 8.06 -19.92
N MET A 255 29.78 8.44 -18.66
CA MET A 255 29.13 9.71 -18.28
C MET A 255 29.93 10.93 -18.77
N ILE A 256 31.27 10.92 -18.60
CA ILE A 256 32.14 12.03 -19.01
C ILE A 256 32.21 12.16 -20.55
N THR A 257 32.16 11.04 -21.28
CA THR A 257 32.21 11.05 -22.76
C THR A 257 30.90 11.51 -23.43
N GLY A 258 29.86 11.86 -22.66
CA GLY A 258 28.60 12.42 -23.17
C GLY A 258 27.41 11.45 -23.13
N GLY A 259 27.49 10.36 -22.36
CA GLY A 259 26.41 9.39 -22.20
C GLY A 259 25.18 9.94 -21.46
N VAL A 260 25.35 10.95 -20.60
CA VAL A 260 24.27 11.56 -19.82
C VAL A 260 23.92 12.93 -20.40
N ARG A 261 22.70 13.07 -20.94
CA ARG A 261 22.13 14.38 -21.25
C ARG A 261 21.64 15.03 -19.97
N GLY A 262 22.42 15.99 -19.45
CA GLY A 262 22.01 16.82 -18.32
C GLY A 262 22.12 18.30 -18.66
N ARG A 263 21.29 19.12 -18.01
CA ARG A 263 21.37 20.58 -18.14
C ARG A 263 22.62 21.04 -17.39
N LEU A 264 23.62 21.58 -18.09
CA LEU A 264 24.82 22.10 -17.42
C LEU A 264 24.44 23.26 -16.51
N ARG A 265 25.03 23.34 -15.30
CA ARG A 265 24.91 24.49 -14.40
C ARG A 265 25.28 25.79 -15.12
N GLY A 266 24.29 26.48 -15.68
CA GLY A 266 24.51 27.71 -16.45
C GLY A 266 23.45 28.02 -17.50
N GLU A 267 22.73 27.02 -18.00
CA GLU A 267 21.61 27.25 -18.94
C GLU A 267 20.35 27.69 -18.19
N ARG A 268 20.38 28.91 -17.64
CA ARG A 268 19.14 29.65 -17.41
C ARG A 268 18.57 29.92 -18.79
N THR A 269 17.43 29.29 -19.10
CA THR A 269 16.57 29.71 -20.20
C THR A 269 16.29 31.20 -20.03
N VAL A 270 17.03 32.04 -20.76
CA VAL A 270 16.55 33.36 -21.14
C VAL A 270 15.35 33.05 -22.01
N ARG A 271 14.17 32.96 -21.39
CA ARG A 271 12.91 32.93 -22.12
C ARG A 271 12.95 34.12 -23.07
N ASP A 272 12.76 33.83 -24.35
CA ASP A 272 12.55 34.81 -25.41
C ASP A 272 11.64 35.94 -24.92
N SER A 273 12.25 37.04 -24.49
CA SER A 273 11.61 38.33 -24.42
C SER A 273 11.51 38.83 -25.87
N ALA A 274 10.45 38.42 -26.56
CA ALA A 274 10.05 39.02 -27.81
C ALA A 274 9.79 40.52 -27.58
N PRO A 275 10.44 41.44 -28.32
CA PRO A 275 10.03 42.84 -28.32
C PRO A 275 8.71 42.97 -29.09
N GLN A 276 7.74 43.67 -28.48
CA GLN A 276 6.58 44.23 -29.17
C GLN A 276 7.00 45.37 -30.10
#